data_AF-A0A6L7W0W2-F1
#
_entry.id   AF-A0A6L7W0W2-F1
#
_cell.length_a   1.000
_cell.length_b   1.000
_cell.length_c   1.000
_cell.angle_alpha   90.00
_cell.angle_beta   90.00
_cell.angle_gamma   90.00
#
_symmetry.space_group_name_H-M   'P 1'
#
loop_
_entity.id
_entity.type
_entity.pdbx_description
1 polymer ?
#
loop_
_entity_poly.entity_id
_entity_poly.type
_entity_poly.pdbx_seq_one_letter_code
_entity_poly.pdbx_strand_id
1 'polypeptide(L)'
;MTFKDLINRHTWPGVKYRFLETYPDEADCIDVYADVYERLILLTPVETSMRLSVTEKVGDDGRIWGDVSGLDGTRWKDQDENSRMPGLAGEDEVPWAIEFCPWEEWLGMEIDPETLQQLDEVDILIHCLWEMTFCGFEQETIQQEYKQILDAWESVKNSDFST
;
A
#
# COMPACT_ATOMS: atom_id res chain seq x y z
N MET A 1 12.86 7.17 7.43
CA MET A 1 11.83 6.84 8.44
C MET A 1 10.99 5.76 7.83
N THR A 2 10.81 4.64 8.50
CA THR A 2 10.07 3.49 7.95
C THR A 2 8.60 3.52 8.34
N PHE A 3 7.78 2.70 7.69
CA PHE A 3 6.41 2.46 8.15
C PHE A 3 6.37 1.87 9.57
N LYS A 4 7.33 1.01 9.94
CA LYS A 4 7.48 0.52 11.31
C LYS A 4 7.72 1.64 12.32
N ASP A 5 8.53 2.65 11.96
CA ASP A 5 8.76 3.81 12.82
C ASP A 5 7.44 4.56 13.11
N LEU A 6 6.58 4.74 12.09
CA LEU A 6 5.27 5.36 12.26
C LEU A 6 4.38 4.55 13.20
N ILE A 7 4.28 3.24 13.00
CA ILE A 7 3.49 2.35 13.87
C ILE A 7 3.95 2.48 15.33
N ASN A 8 5.25 2.55 15.59
CA ASN A 8 5.80 2.64 16.94
C ASN A 8 5.68 4.03 17.59
N ARG A 9 5.54 5.10 16.80
CA ARG A 9 5.42 6.49 17.30
C ARG A 9 4.00 6.86 17.72
N HIS A 10 3.02 6.14 17.18
CA HIS A 10 1.61 6.43 17.39
C HIS A 10 0.94 5.37 18.27
N THR A 11 -0.29 5.65 18.68
CA THR A 11 -1.09 4.70 19.45
C THR A 11 -2.44 4.51 18.77
N TRP A 12 -2.97 3.30 18.88
CA TRP A 12 -4.24 2.95 18.24
C TRP A 12 -5.38 3.93 18.54
N PRO A 13 -5.61 4.41 19.79
CA PRO A 13 -6.70 5.36 20.04
C PRO A 13 -6.59 6.68 19.25
N GLY A 14 -5.38 7.19 19.03
CA GLY A 14 -5.15 8.39 18.22
C GLY A 14 -5.37 8.13 16.73
N VAL A 15 -4.89 6.99 16.24
CA VAL A 15 -5.08 6.55 14.85
C VAL A 15 -6.56 6.29 14.58
N LYS A 16 -7.26 5.54 15.45
CA LYS A 16 -8.69 5.21 15.33
C LYS A 16 -9.58 6.43 15.15
N TYR A 17 -9.34 7.49 15.91
CA TYR A 17 -10.14 8.72 15.80
C TYR A 17 -10.02 9.32 14.40
N ARG A 18 -8.79 9.52 13.91
CA ARG A 18 -8.55 10.06 12.57
C ARG A 18 -9.03 9.11 11.47
N PHE A 19 -8.85 7.81 11.66
CA PHE A 19 -9.30 6.77 10.71
C PHE A 19 -10.80 6.90 10.45
N LEU A 20 -11.62 7.02 11.49
CA LEU A 20 -13.08 7.14 11.36
C LEU A 20 -13.54 8.49 10.79
N GLU A 21 -12.73 9.55 10.91
CA GLU A 21 -13.00 10.82 10.24
C GLU A 21 -12.78 10.71 8.72
N THR A 22 -11.70 10.05 8.30
CA THR A 22 -11.34 9.88 6.89
C THR A 22 -12.17 8.79 6.20
N TYR A 23 -12.37 7.66 6.88
CA TYR A 23 -13.06 6.46 6.38
C TYR A 23 -14.24 6.09 7.29
N PRO A 24 -15.31 6.90 7.34
CA PRO A 24 -16.45 6.68 8.23
C PRO A 24 -17.21 5.38 7.92
N ASP A 25 -17.15 4.90 6.67
CA ASP A 25 -17.82 3.67 6.24
C ASP A 25 -17.18 2.41 6.83
N GLU A 26 -15.95 2.51 7.37
CA GLU A 26 -15.21 1.42 8.04
C GLU A 26 -15.55 1.30 9.53
N ALA A 27 -16.54 2.06 10.03
CA ALA A 27 -16.89 2.09 11.45
C ALA A 27 -17.26 0.72 12.03
N ASP A 28 -17.91 -0.13 11.25
CA ASP A 28 -18.32 -1.48 11.67
C ASP A 28 -17.12 -2.44 11.75
N CYS A 29 -16.03 -2.16 11.04
CA CYS A 29 -14.82 -2.98 10.94
C CYS A 29 -13.69 -2.44 11.84
N ILE A 30 -13.87 -1.31 12.52
CA ILE A 30 -12.77 -0.56 13.15
C ILE A 30 -12.01 -1.37 14.21
N ASP A 31 -12.67 -2.29 14.90
CA ASP A 31 -11.99 -3.13 15.88
C ASP A 31 -11.12 -4.21 15.21
N VAL A 32 -11.42 -4.61 13.97
CA VAL A 32 -10.55 -5.49 13.17
C VAL A 32 -9.26 -4.76 12.75
N TYR A 33 -9.35 -3.47 12.43
CA TYR A 33 -8.17 -2.64 12.20
C TYR A 33 -7.30 -2.51 13.45
N ALA A 34 -7.89 -2.52 14.65
CA ALA A 34 -7.14 -2.56 15.91
C ALA A 34 -6.29 -3.83 16.00
N ASP A 35 -6.88 -4.99 15.68
CA ASP A 35 -6.16 -6.27 15.67
C ASP A 35 -5.02 -6.26 14.65
N VAL A 36 -5.24 -5.71 13.45
CA VAL A 36 -4.18 -5.53 12.44
C VAL A 36 -3.06 -4.66 13.00
N TYR A 37 -3.40 -3.50 13.57
CA TYR A 37 -2.42 -2.57 14.14
C TYR A 37 -1.58 -3.23 15.25
N GLU A 38 -2.20 -4.00 16.14
CA GLU A 38 -1.50 -4.75 17.19
C GLU A 38 -0.57 -5.83 16.61
N ARG A 39 -0.97 -6.54 15.55
CA ARG A 39 -0.10 -7.48 14.84
C ARG A 39 1.10 -6.76 14.24
N LEU A 40 0.90 -5.61 13.59
CA LEU A 40 1.98 -4.82 12.98
C LEU A 40 3.00 -4.36 14.03
N ILE A 41 2.59 -4.07 15.26
CA ILE A 41 3.52 -3.75 16.36
C ILE A 41 4.45 -4.93 16.68
N LEU A 42 3.96 -6.17 16.59
CA LEU A 42 4.73 -7.37 16.93
C LEU A 42 5.63 -7.88 15.81
N LEU A 43 5.31 -7.56 14.55
CA LEU A 43 6.07 -8.03 13.39
C LEU A 43 7.46 -7.38 13.31
N THR A 44 8.43 -8.16 12.83
CA THR A 44 9.78 -7.67 12.53
C THR A 44 9.83 -7.23 11.06
N PRO A 45 10.24 -5.99 10.77
CA PRO A 45 10.33 -5.52 9.39
C PRO A 45 11.37 -6.30 8.58
N VAL A 46 11.10 -6.51 7.30
CA VAL A 46 12.03 -7.05 6.30
C VAL A 46 12.62 -5.89 5.51
N GLU A 47 13.95 -5.82 5.42
CA GLU A 47 14.61 -4.77 4.64
C GLU A 47 14.20 -4.83 3.17
N THR A 48 13.88 -3.67 2.60
CA THR A 48 13.50 -3.50 1.20
C THR A 48 14.03 -2.17 0.66
N SER A 49 14.30 -2.11 -0.64
CA SER A 49 14.61 -0.86 -1.34
C SER A 49 13.36 -0.09 -1.76
N MET A 50 12.17 -0.69 -1.60
CA MET A 50 10.89 -0.06 -1.93
C MET A 50 10.58 1.05 -0.92
N ARG A 51 10.14 2.20 -1.43
CA ARG A 51 9.62 3.32 -0.66
C ARG A 51 8.11 3.36 -0.73
N LEU A 52 7.47 3.77 0.35
CA LEU A 52 6.03 3.92 0.45
C LEU A 52 5.64 5.35 0.09
N SER A 53 4.84 5.50 -0.96
CA SER A 53 4.29 6.77 -1.41
C SER A 53 2.79 6.80 -1.17
N VAL A 54 2.31 7.88 -0.55
CA VAL A 54 0.88 8.16 -0.37
C VAL A 54 0.58 9.52 -0.98
N THR A 55 -0.47 9.57 -1.80
CA THR A 55 -1.04 10.81 -2.33
C THR A 55 -2.54 10.84 -2.06
N GLU A 56 -3.03 11.91 -1.46
CA GLU A 56 -4.47 12.11 -1.31
C GLU A 56 -5.09 12.53 -2.64
N LYS A 57 -6.21 11.89 -2.99
CA LYS A 57 -7.04 12.26 -4.14
C LYS A 57 -8.46 12.55 -3.66
N VAL A 58 -9.12 13.49 -4.33
CA VAL A 58 -10.52 13.82 -4.08
C VAL A 58 -11.37 13.06 -5.09
N GLY A 59 -12.25 12.17 -4.60
CA GLY A 59 -13.22 11.45 -5.41
C GLY A 59 -14.34 12.36 -5.93
N ASP A 60 -15.10 11.86 -6.90
CA ASP A 60 -16.23 12.60 -7.49
C ASP A 60 -17.34 12.93 -6.49
N ASP A 61 -17.42 12.18 -5.38
CA ASP A 61 -18.33 12.39 -4.25
C ASP A 61 -17.79 13.40 -3.22
N GLY A 62 -16.60 13.96 -3.46
CA GLY A 62 -15.92 14.91 -2.58
C GLY A 62 -15.17 14.27 -1.41
N ARG A 63 -15.14 12.93 -1.32
CA ARG A 63 -14.37 12.22 -0.29
C ARG A 63 -12.89 12.19 -0.65
N ILE A 64 -12.05 12.14 0.37
CA ILE A 64 -10.61 11.99 0.21
C ILE A 64 -10.26 10.52 0.38
N TRP A 65 -9.51 9.97 -0.58
CA TRP A 65 -8.90 8.65 -0.48
C TRP A 65 -7.38 8.77 -0.62
N GLY A 66 -6.65 7.89 0.06
CA GLY A 66 -5.21 7.75 -0.15
C GLY A 66 -4.95 6.81 -1.31
N ASP A 67 -4.19 7.27 -2.29
CA ASP A 67 -3.56 6.41 -3.30
C ASP A 67 -2.19 6.00 -2.77
N VAL A 68 -2.03 4.72 -2.44
CA VAL A 68 -0.84 4.17 -1.78
C VAL A 68 -0.09 3.28 -2.77
N SER A 69 1.20 3.51 -2.93
CA SER A 69 2.02 2.79 -3.90
C SER A 69 3.45 2.58 -3.40
N GLY A 70 4.13 1.60 -3.99
CA GLY A 70 5.56 1.37 -3.84
C GLY A 70 6.38 2.10 -4.91
N LEU A 71 7.51 2.70 -4.52
CA LEU A 71 8.49 3.31 -5.42
C LEU A 71 9.86 2.67 -5.25
N ASP A 72 10.44 2.15 -6.32
CA ASP A 72 11.75 1.47 -6.30
C ASP A 72 12.87 2.24 -7.00
N GLY A 73 12.61 3.46 -7.48
CA GLY A 73 13.55 4.24 -8.27
C GLY A 73 13.46 4.03 -9.78
N THR A 74 12.67 3.05 -10.24
CA THR A 74 12.46 2.80 -11.67
C THR A 74 11.64 3.94 -12.28
N ARG A 75 12.08 4.48 -13.44
CA ARG A 75 11.38 5.57 -14.12
C ARG A 75 10.67 5.12 -15.38
N TRP A 76 9.60 5.82 -15.75
CA TRP A 76 8.84 5.54 -16.97
C TRP A 76 9.68 5.59 -18.25
N LYS A 77 10.75 6.40 -18.28
CA LYS A 77 11.65 6.46 -19.43
C LYS A 77 12.46 5.17 -19.62
N ASP A 78 12.72 4.44 -18.53
CA ASP A 78 13.53 3.23 -18.52
C ASP A 78 12.67 1.98 -18.79
N GLN A 79 11.34 2.12 -18.72
CA GLN A 79 10.37 1.10 -19.14
C GLN A 79 10.32 0.95 -20.66
N ASP A 80 9.96 -0.26 -21.10
CA ASP A 80 9.71 -0.50 -22.52
C ASP A 80 8.53 0.34 -23.03
N GLU A 81 8.54 0.66 -24.33
CA GLU A 81 7.53 1.55 -24.94
C GLU A 81 6.11 1.00 -24.83
N ASN A 82 5.93 -0.32 -24.73
CA ASN A 82 4.63 -0.96 -24.60
C ASN A 82 4.11 -0.94 -23.14
N SER A 83 5.00 -0.82 -22.17
CA SER A 83 4.69 -0.72 -20.73
C SER A 83 4.50 0.71 -20.25
N ARG A 84 4.80 1.73 -21.09
CA ARG A 84 4.55 3.13 -20.74
C ARG A 84 3.06 3.46 -20.75
N MET A 85 2.57 3.98 -19.64
CA MET A 85 1.24 4.58 -19.61
C MET A 85 1.21 5.90 -20.40
N PRO A 86 0.24 6.10 -21.31
CA PRO A 86 0.10 7.35 -22.05
C PRO A 86 -0.18 8.52 -21.11
N GLY A 87 0.57 9.61 -21.27
CA GLY A 87 0.32 10.87 -20.53
C GLY A 87 1.13 11.06 -19.25
N LEU A 88 1.99 10.11 -18.87
CA LEU A 88 2.95 10.29 -17.76
C LEU A 88 4.29 10.82 -18.26
N ALA A 89 4.96 11.65 -17.45
CA ALA A 89 6.27 12.15 -17.80
C ALA A 89 7.30 11.03 -17.65
N GLY A 90 8.17 10.87 -18.65
CA GLY A 90 9.19 9.81 -18.63
C GLY A 90 10.17 9.90 -17.45
N GLU A 91 10.30 11.08 -16.82
CA GLU A 91 11.20 11.28 -15.68
C GLU A 91 10.60 10.88 -14.33
N ASP A 92 9.27 10.69 -14.26
CA ASP A 92 8.60 10.28 -13.04
C ASP A 92 8.89 8.80 -12.72
N GLU A 93 8.93 8.47 -11.44
CA GLU A 93 9.05 7.08 -11.00
C GLU A 93 7.75 6.30 -11.27
N VAL A 94 7.90 4.99 -11.47
CA VAL A 94 6.79 4.07 -11.69
C VAL A 94 6.19 3.70 -10.32
N PRO A 95 4.92 4.02 -10.05
CA PRO A 95 4.22 3.52 -8.88
C PRO A 95 3.87 2.04 -9.06
N TRP A 96 4.17 1.24 -8.05
CA TRP A 96 3.86 -0.19 -8.01
C TRP A 96 2.72 -0.47 -7.03
N ALA A 97 1.82 -1.36 -7.43
CA ALA A 97 0.84 -1.99 -6.55
C ALA A 97 1.57 -2.80 -5.45
N ILE A 98 1.17 -2.60 -4.19
CA ILE A 98 1.82 -3.22 -3.02
C ILE A 98 0.82 -3.85 -2.05
N GLU A 99 -0.48 -3.85 -2.36
CA GLU A 99 -1.56 -4.42 -1.57
C GLU A 99 -1.38 -5.93 -1.29
N PHE A 100 -0.60 -6.63 -2.13
CA PHE A 100 -0.24 -8.03 -1.94
C PHE A 100 1.15 -8.26 -1.33
N CYS A 101 1.91 -7.22 -0.98
CA CYS A 101 3.17 -7.40 -0.27
C CYS A 101 2.92 -7.91 1.17
N PRO A 102 3.75 -8.82 1.70
CA PRO A 102 3.71 -9.21 3.11
C PRO A 102 3.82 -7.99 4.03
N TRP A 103 3.12 -7.97 5.15
CA TRP A 103 3.14 -6.81 6.05
C TRP A 103 4.53 -6.54 6.63
N GLU A 104 5.37 -7.57 6.77
CA GLU A 104 6.77 -7.40 7.17
C GLU A 104 7.57 -6.56 6.15
N GLU A 105 7.28 -6.69 4.86
CA GLU A 105 7.90 -5.86 3.82
C GLU A 105 7.37 -4.43 3.89
N TRP A 106 6.05 -4.23 4.04
CA TRP A 106 5.46 -2.90 4.28
C TRP A 106 6.14 -2.18 5.44
N LEU A 107 6.33 -2.86 6.56
CA LEU A 107 6.98 -2.32 7.75
C LEU A 107 8.44 -1.90 7.50
N GLY A 108 9.11 -2.54 6.54
CA GLY A 108 10.48 -2.20 6.15
C GLY A 108 10.59 -1.08 5.12
N MET A 109 9.51 -0.69 4.45
CA MET A 109 9.52 0.38 3.46
C MET A 109 9.80 1.74 4.11
N GLU A 110 10.71 2.52 3.51
CA GLU A 110 10.89 3.92 3.88
C GLU A 110 9.75 4.77 3.34
N ILE A 111 9.25 5.72 4.12
CA ILE A 111 8.25 6.66 3.60
C ILE A 111 8.92 7.64 2.65
N ASP A 112 8.33 7.82 1.47
CA ASP A 112 8.87 8.73 0.47
C ASP A 112 8.93 10.17 1.02
N PRO A 113 10.04 10.90 0.78
CA PRO A 113 10.20 12.26 1.29
C PRO A 113 9.12 13.24 0.81
N GLU A 114 8.52 13.02 -0.36
CA GLU A 114 7.43 13.88 -0.85
C GLU A 114 6.15 13.65 -0.03
N THR A 115 5.82 12.39 0.25
CA THR A 115 4.70 12.03 1.13
C THR A 115 4.84 12.67 2.51
N LEU A 116 6.04 12.62 3.10
CA LEU A 116 6.32 13.26 4.40
C LEU A 116 6.22 14.79 4.40
N GLN A 117 6.30 15.43 3.24
CA GLN A 117 6.15 16.88 3.11
C GLN A 117 4.69 17.30 2.95
N GLN A 118 3.84 16.40 2.47
CA GLN A 118 2.45 16.69 2.11
C GLN A 118 1.45 16.23 3.17
N LEU A 119 1.75 15.15 3.89
CA LEU A 119 0.81 14.49 4.79
C LEU A 119 1.38 14.39 6.22
N ASP A 120 0.47 14.46 7.20
CA ASP A 120 0.81 14.17 8.59
C ASP A 120 1.03 12.65 8.77
N GLU A 121 1.88 12.30 9.73
CA GLU A 121 2.23 10.90 10.04
C GLU A 121 1.00 9.99 10.27
N VAL A 122 -0.07 10.53 10.88
CA VAL A 122 -1.31 9.78 11.14
C VAL A 122 -2.11 9.54 9.86
N ASP A 123 -2.12 10.50 8.92
CA ASP A 123 -2.84 10.35 7.66
C ASP A 123 -2.14 9.32 6.75
N ILE A 124 -0.80 9.28 6.79
CA ILE A 124 -0.03 8.23 6.13
C ILE A 124 -0.41 6.86 6.72
N LEU A 125 -0.44 6.74 8.06
CA LEU A 125 -0.79 5.49 8.75
C LEU A 125 -2.18 4.96 8.35
N ILE A 126 -3.22 5.82 8.36
CA ILE A 126 -4.58 5.36 8.07
C ILE A 126 -4.73 4.92 6.61
N HIS A 127 -4.09 5.62 5.67
CA HIS A 127 -4.13 5.25 4.26
C HIS A 127 -3.45 3.91 4.02
N CYS A 128 -2.28 3.70 4.63
CA CYS A 128 -1.59 2.41 4.54
C CYS A 128 -2.40 1.28 5.18
N LEU A 129 -2.96 1.48 6.38
CA LEU A 129 -3.80 0.46 7.03
C LEU A 129 -5.01 0.09 6.17
N TRP A 130 -5.65 1.09 5.57
CA TRP A 130 -6.76 0.86 4.66
C TRP A 130 -6.30 0.04 3.44
N GLU A 131 -5.24 0.46 2.74
CA GLU A 131 -4.70 -0.24 1.56
C GLU A 131 -4.28 -1.68 1.87
N MET A 132 -3.54 -1.89 2.97
CA MET A 132 -3.05 -3.21 3.42
C MET A 132 -4.17 -4.21 3.71
N THR A 133 -5.40 -3.72 3.90
CA THR A 133 -6.58 -4.52 4.22
C THR A 133 -7.62 -4.53 3.09
N PHE A 134 -7.29 -3.95 1.93
CA PHE A 134 -8.22 -3.83 0.80
C PHE A 134 -8.72 -5.21 0.31
N CYS A 135 -7.84 -6.22 0.32
CA CYS A 135 -8.15 -7.61 -0.03
C CYS A 135 -8.52 -8.47 1.19
N GLY A 136 -8.82 -7.86 2.34
CA GLY A 136 -9.19 -8.53 3.58
C GLY A 136 -8.23 -8.29 4.75
N PHE A 137 -8.56 -8.80 5.94
CA PHE A 137 -7.86 -8.48 7.20
C PHE A 137 -6.82 -9.53 7.64
N GLU A 138 -6.62 -10.58 6.85
CA GLU A 138 -5.69 -11.67 7.15
C GLU A 138 -4.62 -11.76 6.08
N GLN A 139 -3.36 -11.51 6.47
CA GLN A 139 -2.20 -11.61 5.56
C GLN A 139 -2.15 -12.98 4.86
N GLU A 140 -2.44 -14.08 5.56
CA GLU A 140 -2.46 -15.41 4.95
C GLU A 140 -3.48 -15.51 3.80
N THR A 141 -4.65 -14.89 3.94
CA THR A 141 -5.68 -14.84 2.89
C THR A 141 -5.21 -13.99 1.72
N ILE A 142 -4.66 -12.80 1.96
CA ILE A 142 -4.14 -11.91 0.92
C ILE A 142 -3.05 -12.62 0.10
N GLN A 143 -2.12 -13.31 0.77
CA GLN A 143 -1.05 -14.06 0.11
C GLN A 143 -1.58 -15.27 -0.68
N GLN A 144 -2.64 -15.92 -0.20
CA GLN A 144 -3.29 -17.02 -0.93
C GLN A 144 -3.97 -16.52 -2.21
N GLU A 145 -4.64 -15.38 -2.16
CA GLU A 145 -5.26 -14.76 -3.35
C GLU A 145 -4.19 -14.37 -4.38
N TYR A 146 -3.10 -13.73 -3.94
CA TYR A 146 -1.98 -13.40 -4.83
C TYR A 146 -1.40 -14.64 -5.53
N LYS A 147 -1.22 -15.74 -4.78
CA LYS A 147 -0.76 -17.01 -5.36
C LYS A 147 -1.72 -17.54 -6.42
N GLN A 148 -3.03 -17.48 -6.18
CA GLN A 148 -4.03 -17.92 -7.17
C GLN A 148 -3.98 -17.08 -8.44
N ILE A 149 -3.78 -15.77 -8.32
CA ILE A 149 -3.62 -14.85 -9.46
C ILE A 149 -2.36 -15.20 -10.27
N LEU A 150 -1.24 -15.45 -9.60
CA LEU A 150 0.00 -15.86 -10.25
C LEU A 150 -0.14 -17.20 -10.99
N ASP A 151 -0.71 -18.22 -10.33
CA ASP A 151 -0.93 -19.54 -10.92
C ASP A 151 -1.83 -19.45 -12.18
N ALA A 152 -2.86 -18.59 -12.14
CA ALA A 152 -3.74 -18.34 -13.28
C ALA A 152 -3.00 -17.62 -14.43
N TRP A 153 -2.21 -16.59 -14.12
CA TRP A 153 -1.43 -15.85 -15.12
C TRP A 153 -0.39 -16.74 -15.83
N GLU A 154 0.34 -17.56 -15.06
CA GLU A 154 1.29 -18.52 -15.61
C GLU A 154 0.60 -19.53 -16.53
N SER A 155 -0.60 -20.00 -16.16
CA SER A 155 -1.38 -20.92 -16.97
C SER A 155 -1.79 -20.30 -18.32
N VAL A 156 -2.23 -19.03 -18.32
CA VAL A 156 -2.57 -18.28 -19.55
C VAL A 156 -1.32 -18.09 -20.42
N LYS A 157 -0.23 -17.60 -19.83
CA LYS A 157 1.03 -17.38 -20.54
C LYS A 157 1.53 -18.65 -21.22
N ASN A 158 1.49 -19.79 -20.53
CA ASN A 158 1.93 -21.07 -21.09
C ASN A 158 0.99 -21.63 -22.17
N SER A 159 -0.29 -21.23 -22.15
CA SER A 159 -1.27 -21.62 -23.18
C SER A 159 -1.08 -20.85 -24.50
N ASP A 160 -0.60 -19.60 -24.46
CA ASP A 160 -0.35 -18.77 -25.64
C ASP A 160 0.95 -19.14 -26.41
N PHE A 161 1.82 -19.97 -25.83
CA PHE A 161 3.04 -20.46 -26.50
C PHE A 161 2.92 -21.89 -27.07
N SER A 162 1.71 -22.45 -27.11
CA SER A 162 1.46 -23.83 -27.56
C SER A 162 0.78 -23.95 -28.95
N THR A 163 0.79 -22.91 -29.78
CA THR A 163 0.27 -22.95 -31.17
C THR A 163 1.32 -22.66 -32.22
#